data_AF-A0A6G7CDY2-F1
#
_entry.id   AF-A0A6G7CDY2-F1
#
_cell.length_a   1.000
_cell.length_b   1.000
_cell.length_c   1.000
_cell.angle_alpha   90.00
_cell.angle_beta   90.00
_cell.angle_gamma   90.00
#
_symmetry.space_group_name_H-M   'P 1'
#
loop_
_entity.id
_entity.type
_entity.pdbx_description
1 polymer ?
#
loop_
_entity_poly.entity_id
_entity_poly.type
_entity_poly.pdbx_seq_one_letter_code
_entity_poly.pdbx_strand_id
1 'polypeptide(L)' 'MENIEKNIQIMDPINVLKRGFSITYLNGKAVKDVSQLEEGAAINTMLFSGTIDSTITKIKE' A
#
# COMPACT_ATOMS: atom_id res chain seq x y z
N MET A 1 28.13 -10.94 -18.17
CA MET A 1 27.32 -9.76 -17.78
C MET A 1 25.86 -10.20 -17.79
N GLU A 2 25.42 -11.00 -16.81
CA GLU A 2 24.15 -11.74 -16.94
C GLU A 2 23.38 -11.88 -15.62
N ASN A 3 23.68 -11.02 -14.62
CA ASN A 3 23.10 -11.13 -13.26
C ASN A 3 22.54 -9.83 -12.67
N ILE A 4 22.46 -8.73 -13.45
CA ILE A 4 21.97 -7.43 -12.94
C ILE A 4 20.51 -7.19 -13.35
N GLU A 5 20.03 -7.76 -14.46
CA GLU A 5 18.69 -7.47 -15.00
C GLU A 5 17.54 -8.19 -14.28
N LYS A 6 17.81 -9.24 -13.49
CA LYS A 6 16.76 -9.96 -12.74
C LYS A 6 16.22 -9.19 -11.52
N ASN A 7 16.93 -8.17 -11.03
CA ASN A 7 16.51 -7.45 -9.83
C ASN A 7 15.53 -6.29 -10.08
N ILE A 8 15.34 -5.86 -11.34
CA ILE A 8 14.42 -4.76 -11.66
C ILE A 8 12.96 -5.26 -11.79
N GLN A 9 12.75 -6.53 -12.14
CA GLN A 9 11.39 -7.12 -12.22
C GLN A 9 10.77 -7.44 -10.85
N ILE A 10 11.58 -7.47 -9.79
CA ILE A 10 11.13 -7.77 -8.41
C ILE A 10 10.62 -6.51 -7.69
N MET A 11 11.00 -5.32 -8.16
CA MET A 11 10.73 -4.05 -7.48
C MET A 11 9.65 -3.18 -8.12
N ASP A 12 8.94 -3.66 -9.14
CA ASP A 12 7.71 -2.98 -9.55
C ASP A 12 6.64 -3.26 -8.49
N PRO A 13 6.16 -2.26 -7.72
CA PRO A 13 5.14 -2.43 -6.69
C PRO A 13 3.90 -3.15 -7.22
N ILE A 14 3.66 -3.11 -8.53
CA ILE A 14 2.55 -3.81 -9.17
C ILE A 14 2.61 -5.33 -8.98
N ASN A 15 3.81 -5.93 -8.93
CA ASN A 15 3.96 -7.36 -8.72
C ASN A 15 3.69 -7.76 -7.26
N VAL A 16 3.85 -6.83 -6.33
CA VAL A 16 3.44 -7.00 -4.93
C VAL A 16 1.92 -6.93 -4.82
N LEU A 17 1.30 -5.92 -5.43
CA LEU A 17 -0.16 -5.77 -5.43
C LEU A 17 -0.86 -6.97 -6.10
N LYS A 18 -0.31 -7.51 -7.19
CA LYS A 18 -0.83 -8.73 -7.86
C LYS A 18 -0.87 -9.97 -6.96
N ARG A 19 -0.01 -10.03 -5.93
CA ARG A 19 0.04 -11.16 -4.97
C ARG A 19 -0.98 -11.02 -3.83
N GLY A 20 -1.87 -10.02 -3.90
CA GLY A 20 -2.95 -9.83 -2.92
C GLY A 20 -2.60 -8.85 -1.79
N PHE A 21 -1.49 -8.12 -1.90
CA PHE A 21 -1.19 -7.01 -1.00
C PHE A 21 -1.89 -5.73 -1.46
N SER A 22 -1.99 -4.77 -0.55
CA SER A 22 -2.51 -3.43 -0.80
C SER A 22 -1.55 -2.37 -0.28
N ILE A 23 -1.73 -1.12 -0.72
CA ILE A 23 -1.05 0.04 -0.14
C ILE A 23 -2.10 1.02 0.35
N THR A 24 -2.03 1.36 1.64
CA THR A 24 -2.91 2.37 2.24
C THR A 24 -2.25 3.74 2.18
N TYR A 25 -3.05 4.75 1.83
CA TYR A 25 -2.67 6.14 1.75
C TYR A 25 -3.53 6.98 2.70
N LEU A 26 -2.88 7.90 3.40
CA LEU A 26 -3.52 8.98 4.15
C LEU A 26 -3.15 10.30 3.46
N ASN A 27 -4.14 11.06 3.00
CA ASN A 27 -3.94 12.33 2.29
C ASN A 27 -2.94 12.22 1.12
N GLY A 28 -3.06 11.15 0.32
CA GLY A 28 -2.19 10.88 -0.83
C GLY A 28 -0.76 10.40 -0.50
N LYS A 29 -0.42 10.20 0.79
CA LYS A 29 0.88 9.67 1.22
C LYS A 29 0.75 8.24 1.73
N ALA A 30 1.66 7.36 1.29
CA ALA A 30 1.67 5.97 1.73
C ALA A 30 1.93 5.88 3.25
N VAL A 31 1.07 5.13 3.93
CA VAL A 31 1.15 4.87 5.37
C VAL A 31 2.16 3.73 5.59
N LYS A 32 3.11 3.95 6.51
CA LYS A 32 4.15 2.96 6.82
C LYS A 32 4.05 2.41 8.24
N ASP A 33 3.40 3.15 9.12
CA ASP A 33 3.26 2.82 10.53
C ASP A 33 1.88 3.27 11.02
N VAL A 34 1.32 2.51 11.96
CA VAL A 34 -0.03 2.76 12.47
C VAL A 34 -0.10 4.03 13.32
N SER A 35 1.02 4.49 13.88
CA SER A 35 1.12 5.76 14.61
C SER A 35 0.84 7.00 13.74
N GLN A 36 0.80 6.83 12.40
CA GLN A 36 0.45 7.89 11.46
C GLN A 36 -1.06 8.03 11.25
N LEU A 37 -1.87 7.14 11.84
CA LEU A 37 -3.30 7.04 11.61
C LEU A 37 -4.10 7.39 12.87
N GLU A 38 -5.33 7.85 12.64
CA GLU A 38 -6.30 8.12 13.69
C GLU A 38 -7.64 7.45 13.35
N GLU A 39 -8.39 7.01 14.37
CA GLU A 39 -9.76 6.55 14.17
C GLU A 39 -10.63 7.71 13.66
N GLY A 40 -11.52 7.42 12.72
CA GLY A 40 -12.32 8.41 11.99
C GLY A 40 -11.64 9.02 10.77
N ALA A 41 -10.33 8.80 10.57
CA ALA A 41 -9.63 9.32 9.40
C ALA A 41 -10.09 8.64 8.10
N ALA A 42 -10.20 9.44 7.02
CA ALA A 42 -10.41 8.95 5.67
C ALA A 42 -9.07 8.51 5.05
N ILE A 43 -9.07 7.33 4.44
CA ILE A 43 -7.91 6.72 3.79
C ILE A 43 -8.29 6.21 2.40
N ASN A 44 -7.29 6.12 1.52
CA ASN A 44 -7.43 5.46 0.23
C ASN A 44 -6.57 4.20 0.22
N THR A 45 -7.13 3.06 -0.17
CA THR A 45 -6.38 1.80 -0.31
C THR A 45 -6.26 1.46 -1.78
N MET A 46 -5.03 1.29 -2.26
CA MET A 46 -4.75 0.86 -3.63
C MET A 46 -4.58 -0.65 -3.67
N LEU A 47 -5.31 -1.30 -4.58
CA LEU A 47 -5.16 -2.72 -4.91
C LEU A 47 -4.46 -2.85 -6.26
N PHE A 48 -4.23 -4.09 -6.71
CA PHE A 48 -3.70 -4.33 -8.05
C PHE A 48 -4.56 -3.67 -9.14
N SER A 49 -5.87 -3.76 -9.00
CA SER A 49 -6.83 -3.14 -9.91
C SER A 49 -7.86 -2.36 -9.09
N GLY A 50 -7.81 -1.04 -9.21
CA GLY A 50 -8.72 -0.13 -8.53
C GLY A 50 -8.24 0.36 -7.16
N THR A 51 -9.04 1.25 -6.60
CA THR A 51 -8.81 1.92 -5.30
C THR A 51 -10.09 1.88 -4.47
N ILE A 52 -9.93 1.88 -3.15
CA ILE A 52 -11.02 1.86 -2.18
C ILE A 52 -10.89 3.09 -1.29
N ASP A 53 -11.99 3.82 -1.12
CA ASP A 53 -12.10 4.84 -0.09
C ASP A 53 -12.68 4.24 1.18
N SER A 54 -12.08 4.55 2.32
CA SER A 54 -12.46 3.97 3.61
C SER A 54 -12.29 4.94 4.75
N THR A 55 -13.00 4.69 5.84
CA THR A 55 -12.84 5.41 7.11
C THR A 55 -12.37 4.44 8.17
N ILE A 56 -11.34 4.81 8.93
CA ILE A 56 -10.80 3.98 9.99
C ILE A 56 -11.81 3.93 11.13
N THR A 57 -12.28 2.74 11.49
CA THR A 57 -13.22 2.56 12.61
C THR A 57 -12.55 2.08 13.88
N LYS A 58 -11.38 1.44 13.76
CA LYS A 58 -10.61 0.94 14.89
C LYS A 58 -9.14 0.77 14.55
N ILE A 59 -8.25 1.15 15.47
CA ILE A 59 -6.82 0.85 15.42
C ILE A 59 -6.48 -0.18 16.51
N LYS A 60 -5.60 -1.13 16.19
CA LYS A 60 -5.07 -2.12 17.16
C LYS A 60 -3.55 -2.19 16.99
N GLU A 61 -2.85 -2.18 18.11
CA GLU A 61 -1.41 -2.41 18.22
C GLU A 61 -1.09 -3.91 18.37
#